data_AF-A0A536AP42-F1
#
_entry.id   AF-A0A536AP42-F1
#
_cell.length_a   1.000
_cell.length_b   1.000
_cell.length_c   1.000
_cell.angle_alpha   90.00
_cell.angle_beta   90.00
_cell.angle_gamma   90.00
#
_symmetry.space_group_name_H-M   'P 1'
#
loop_
_entity.id
_entity.type
_entity.pdbx_description
1 polymer ?
#
loop_
_entity_poly.entity_id
_entity_poly.type
_entity_poly.pdbx_seq_one_letter_code
_entity_poly.pdbx_strand_id
1 'polypeptide(L)'
;MNCAVCSAPALPIDDACVFCHAPLVDHDEPVELLDYLAERIPVAQAKRGHLNRGPITELSIDLNGRSFRARFKNDLLELAPPVQLAAWVDLLLTRLSDAATSDHNLRRAVLRSGWALR
;
A
#
# COMPACT_ATOMS: atom_id res chain seq x y z
N MET A 1 7.69 -9.70 8.50
CA MET A 1 7.30 -9.06 9.80
C MET A 1 6.44 -7.81 9.60
N ASN A 2 5.75 -7.32 10.65
CA ASN A 2 4.97 -6.08 10.64
C ASN A 2 5.61 -5.00 11.54
N CYS A 3 5.40 -3.73 11.21
CA CYS A 3 5.82 -2.59 12.01
C CYS A 3 5.15 -2.62 13.39
N ALA A 4 5.93 -2.55 14.47
CA ALA A 4 5.43 -2.59 15.85
C ALA A 4 4.54 -1.37 16.22
N VAL A 5 4.62 -0.28 15.45
CA VAL A 5 3.87 0.96 15.72
C VAL A 5 2.52 0.98 15.02
N CYS A 6 2.49 0.80 13.69
CA CYS A 6 1.26 0.88 12.90
C CYS A 6 0.67 -0.48 12.51
N SER A 7 1.35 -1.59 12.86
CA SER A 7 0.99 -2.96 12.46
C SER A 7 0.93 -3.21 10.95
N ALA A 8 1.39 -2.26 10.13
CA ALA A 8 1.51 -2.43 8.68
C ALA A 8 2.67 -3.39 8.34
N PRO A 9 2.70 -3.99 7.14
CA PRO A 9 3.87 -4.73 6.65
C PRO A 9 5.15 -3.90 6.80
N ALA A 10 6.22 -4.52 7.31
CA ALA A 10 7.49 -3.84 7.55
C ALA A 10 8.19 -3.56 6.22
N LEU A 11 7.84 -2.43 5.59
CA LEU A 11 8.43 -1.95 4.35
C LEU A 11 9.23 -0.67 4.65
N PRO A 12 10.57 -0.70 4.56
CA PRO A 12 11.40 0.44 4.91
C PRO A 12 11.48 1.47 3.78
N ILE A 13 11.59 2.73 4.18
CA ILE A 13 12.05 3.87 3.40
C ILE A 13 12.94 4.71 4.34
N ASP A 14 14.18 4.98 3.94
CA ASP A 14 15.16 5.69 4.77
C ASP A 14 15.26 5.14 6.21
N ASP A 15 15.39 3.81 6.36
CA ASP A 15 15.44 3.06 7.62
C ASP A 15 14.20 3.19 8.54
N ALA A 16 13.10 3.73 8.01
CA ALA A 16 11.85 3.91 8.72
C ALA A 16 10.67 3.24 8.00
N CYS A 17 9.59 2.94 8.72
CA CYS A 17 8.39 2.35 8.14
C CYS A 17 7.73 3.33 7.16
N VAL A 18 7.52 2.92 5.91
CA VAL A 18 6.89 3.78 4.89
C VAL A 18 5.50 4.29 5.28
N PHE A 19 4.77 3.55 6.13
CA PHE A 19 3.42 3.91 6.54
C PHE A 19 3.35 4.92 7.68
N CYS A 20 4.31 4.89 8.62
CA CYS A 20 4.23 5.70 9.86
C CYS A 20 5.54 6.40 10.27
N HIS A 21 6.62 6.19 9.51
CA HIS A 21 7.97 6.69 9.74
C HIS A 21 8.61 6.30 11.09
N ALA A 22 8.06 5.30 11.80
CA ALA A 22 8.74 4.71 12.95
C ALA A 22 9.99 3.92 12.51
N PRO A 23 11.10 3.94 13.26
CA PRO A 23 12.28 3.15 12.95
C PRO A 23 11.96 1.66 12.77
N LEU A 24 12.55 1.01 11.77
CA LEU A 24 12.45 -0.43 11.57
C LEU A 24 13.77 -1.10 11.95
N VAL A 25 13.70 -2.13 12.79
CA VAL A 25 14.88 -2.89 13.24
C VAL A 25 15.14 -4.09 12.32
N ASP A 26 14.07 -4.78 11.91
CA ASP A 26 14.11 -5.92 10.99
C ASP A 26 12.95 -5.84 9.99
N HIS A 27 13.19 -6.33 8.77
CA HIS A 27 12.20 -6.36 7.70
C HIS A 27 12.45 -7.57 6.79
N ASP A 28 11.36 -8.23 6.40
CA ASP A 28 11.36 -9.28 5.38
C ASP A 28 10.63 -8.75 4.15
N GLU A 29 10.61 -9.56 3.08
CA GLU A 29 9.77 -9.30 1.93
C GLU A 29 8.29 -9.19 2.37
N PRO A 30 7.56 -8.11 1.99
CA PRO A 30 6.23 -7.84 2.52
C PRO A 30 5.17 -8.65 1.76
N VAL A 31 5.15 -9.97 1.97
CA VAL A 31 4.31 -10.95 1.23
C VAL A 31 2.81 -10.60 1.25
N GLU A 32 2.34 -9.94 2.31
CA GLU A 32 0.92 -9.57 2.50
C GLU A 32 0.61 -8.10 2.15
N LEU A 33 1.52 -7.39 1.48
CA LEU A 33 1.35 -5.96 1.18
C LEU A 33 0.09 -5.67 0.37
N LEU A 34 -0.19 -6.45 -0.67
CA LEU A 34 -1.34 -6.19 -1.54
C LEU A 34 -2.66 -6.44 -0.81
N ASP A 35 -2.75 -7.51 -0.03
CA ASP A 35 -3.90 -7.80 0.83
C ASP A 35 -4.11 -6.69 1.87
N TYR A 36 -3.03 -6.26 2.54
CA TYR A 36 -3.08 -5.14 3.47
C TYR A 36 -3.60 -3.84 2.82
N LEU A 37 -3.07 -3.46 1.65
CA LEU A 37 -3.50 -2.25 0.96
C LEU A 37 -4.96 -2.35 0.49
N ALA A 38 -5.39 -3.49 -0.03
CA ALA A 38 -6.76 -3.72 -0.48
C ALA A 38 -7.78 -3.64 0.68
N GLU A 39 -7.41 -4.11 1.87
CA GLU A 39 -8.26 -4.04 3.06
C GLU A 39 -8.36 -2.61 3.63
N ARG A 40 -7.28 -1.82 3.52
CA ARG A 40 -7.20 -0.49 4.16
C ARG A 40 -7.62 0.66 3.25
N ILE A 41 -7.56 0.50 1.92
CA ILE A 41 -7.88 1.56 0.95
C ILE A 41 -9.25 1.27 0.31
N PRO A 42 -10.30 2.03 0.65
CA PRO A 42 -11.67 1.74 0.18
C PRO A 42 -11.85 1.76 -1.34
N VAL A 43 -11.02 2.54 -2.05
CA VAL A 43 -11.08 2.69 -3.51
C VAL A 43 -10.20 1.68 -4.26
N ALA A 44 -9.53 0.79 -3.54
CA ALA A 44 -8.68 -0.22 -4.15
C ALA A 44 -9.50 -1.28 -4.88
N GLN A 45 -9.08 -1.60 -6.11
CA GLN A 45 -9.58 -2.71 -6.89
C GLN A 45 -8.56 -3.84 -6.85
N ALA A 46 -8.96 -4.98 -6.32
CA ALA A 46 -8.11 -6.15 -6.23
C ALA A 46 -8.63 -7.28 -7.11
N LYS A 47 -7.72 -7.98 -7.78
CA LYS A 47 -7.99 -9.28 -8.40
C LYS A 47 -7.22 -10.35 -7.64
N ARG A 48 -7.93 -11.42 -7.29
CA ARG A 48 -7.35 -12.62 -6.68
C ARG A 48 -7.02 -13.65 -7.78
N GLY A 49 -6.19 -14.62 -7.44
CA GLY A 49 -5.81 -15.73 -8.31
C GLY A 49 -6.98 -16.63 -8.77
N HIS A 50 -6.66 -17.86 -9.18
CA HIS A 50 -7.61 -18.81 -9.78
C HIS A 50 -9.01 -18.79 -9.11
N LEU A 51 -10.04 -18.49 -9.92
CA LEU A 51 -11.46 -18.48 -9.51
C LEU A 51 -11.79 -17.49 -8.36
N ASN A 52 -11.10 -16.35 -8.28
CA ASN A 52 -11.22 -15.39 -7.17
C ASN A 52 -10.90 -15.98 -5.78
N ARG A 53 -10.15 -17.08 -5.74
CA ARG A 53 -9.70 -17.74 -4.51
C ARG A 53 -8.17 -17.63 -4.44
N GLY A 54 -7.64 -17.27 -3.27
CA GLY A 54 -6.20 -17.12 -3.03
C GLY A 54 -5.71 -15.67 -2.86
N PRO A 55 -4.38 -15.45 -2.88
CA PRO A 55 -3.76 -14.14 -2.65
C PRO A 55 -4.12 -13.15 -3.76
N ILE A 56 -3.98 -11.86 -3.46
CA ILE A 56 -4.15 -10.81 -4.46
C ILE A 56 -3.01 -10.90 -5.47
N THR A 57 -3.36 -11.08 -6.74
CA THR A 57 -2.41 -11.12 -7.86
C THR A 57 -2.28 -9.77 -8.56
N GLU A 58 -3.28 -8.89 -8.41
CA GLU A 58 -3.26 -7.54 -8.97
C GLU A 58 -4.02 -6.59 -8.05
N LEU A 59 -3.42 -5.44 -7.76
CA LEU A 59 -4.01 -4.31 -7.06
C LEU A 59 -3.96 -3.10 -7.99
N SER A 60 -5.09 -2.40 -8.15
CA SER A 60 -5.18 -1.14 -8.88
C SER A 60 -5.90 -0.10 -8.02
N ILE A 61 -5.34 1.11 -7.95
CA ILE A 61 -5.85 2.22 -7.16
C ILE A 61 -5.79 3.48 -8.04
N ASP A 62 -6.93 4.12 -8.25
CA ASP A 62 -7.03 5.37 -9.01
C ASP A 62 -7.31 6.54 -8.06
N LEU A 63 -6.41 7.53 -8.05
CA LEU A 63 -6.47 8.69 -7.17
C LEU A 63 -6.22 9.95 -7.98
N ASN A 64 -7.18 10.88 -8.00
CA ASN A 64 -7.06 12.19 -8.65
C ASN A 64 -6.48 12.13 -10.07
N GLY A 65 -6.92 11.15 -10.88
CA GLY A 65 -6.47 10.96 -12.26
C GLY A 65 -5.10 10.27 -12.42
N ARG A 66 -4.52 9.74 -11.33
CA ARG A 66 -3.32 8.90 -11.35
C ARG A 66 -3.65 7.47 -10.99
N SER A 67 -3.14 6.53 -11.77
CA SER A 67 -3.30 5.10 -11.53
C SER A 67 -2.04 4.51 -10.91
N PHE A 68 -2.23 3.79 -9.83
CA PHE A 68 -1.24 2.97 -9.16
C PHE A 68 -1.62 1.51 -9.35
N ARG A 69 -0.72 0.71 -9.93
CA ARG A 69 -0.93 -0.73 -10.12
C ARG A 69 0.25 -1.52 -9.58
N ALA A 70 -0.06 -2.63 -8.92
CA ALA A 70 0.91 -3.64 -8.51
C ALA A 70 0.37 -5.01 -8.94
N ARG A 71 1.14 -5.77 -9.72
CA ARG A 71 0.68 -7.04 -10.29
C ARG A 71 1.78 -8.09 -10.24
N PHE A 72 1.44 -9.29 -9.78
CA PHE A 72 2.30 -10.46 -9.95
C PHE A 72 2.18 -11.02 -11.37
N LYS A 73 3.32 -11.24 -12.01
CA LYS A 73 3.44 -11.87 -13.32
C LYS A 73 4.72 -12.71 -13.34
N ASN A 74 4.58 -14.02 -13.57
CA ASN A 74 5.69 -14.98 -13.53
C ASN A 74 6.52 -14.83 -12.24
N ASP A 75 5.86 -14.76 -11.09
CA ASP A 75 6.45 -14.58 -9.76
C ASP A 75 7.23 -13.26 -9.54
N LEU A 76 7.17 -12.33 -10.50
CA LEU A 76 7.73 -10.98 -10.36
C LEU A 76 6.62 -9.98 -10.10
N LEU A 77 6.85 -9.07 -9.15
CA LEU A 77 5.96 -7.95 -8.88
C LEU A 77 6.25 -6.79 -9.85
N GLU A 78 5.36 -6.59 -10.82
CA GLU A 78 5.37 -5.45 -11.72
C GLU A 78 4.62 -4.26 -11.08
N LEU A 79 5.24 -3.09 -11.07
CA LEU A 79 4.70 -1.85 -10.51
C LEU A 79 4.46 -0.80 -11.60
N ALA A 80 3.34 -0.08 -11.49
CA ALA A 80 3.05 1.12 -12.26
C ALA A 80 2.68 2.24 -11.27
N PRO A 81 3.43 3.36 -11.23
CA PRO A 81 4.63 3.65 -12.01
C PRO A 81 5.81 2.69 -11.69
N PRO A 82 6.75 2.47 -12.63
CA PRO A 82 7.84 1.52 -12.45
C PRO A 82 8.95 2.09 -11.57
N VAL A 83 8.75 2.03 -10.25
CA VAL A 83 9.70 2.47 -9.22
C VAL A 83 9.91 1.35 -8.19
N GLN A 84 10.84 1.53 -7.26
CA GLN A 84 11.04 0.58 -6.14
C GLN A 84 9.78 0.47 -5.28
N LEU A 85 9.52 -0.70 -4.69
CA LEU A 85 8.28 -0.97 -3.95
C LEU A 85 8.01 0.03 -2.82
N ALA A 86 9.03 0.35 -2.02
CA ALA A 86 8.92 1.36 -0.96
C ALA A 86 8.55 2.74 -1.51
N ALA A 87 9.23 3.18 -2.59
CA ALA A 87 8.93 4.43 -3.27
C ALA A 87 7.53 4.43 -3.90
N TRP A 88 7.06 3.28 -4.41
CA TRP A 88 5.71 3.14 -4.95
C TRP A 88 4.66 3.32 -3.85
N VAL A 89 4.85 2.70 -2.68
CA VAL A 89 3.95 2.85 -1.53
C VAL A 89 3.99 4.27 -0.99
N ASP A 90 5.17 4.88 -0.89
CA ASP A 90 5.32 6.29 -0.50
C ASP A 90 4.49 7.20 -1.45
N LEU A 91 4.70 7.08 -2.77
CA LEU A 91 3.99 7.90 -3.75
C LEU A 91 2.46 7.70 -3.65
N LEU A 92 2.02 6.45 -3.43
CA LEU A 92 0.63 6.14 -3.19
C LEU A 92 0.10 6.85 -1.93
N LEU A 93 0.82 6.79 -0.81
CA LEU A 93 0.43 7.43 0.44
C LEU A 93 0.34 8.95 0.30
N THR A 94 1.30 9.57 -0.39
CA THR A 94 1.26 11.00 -0.72
C THR A 94 -0.02 11.37 -1.49
N ARG A 95 -0.39 10.57 -2.50
CA ARG A 95 -1.62 10.82 -3.28
C ARG A 95 -2.90 10.50 -2.52
N LEU A 96 -2.87 9.53 -1.61
CA LEU A 96 -3.99 9.26 -0.71
C LEU A 96 -4.22 10.43 0.24
N SER A 97 -3.15 11.06 0.75
CA SER A 97 -3.27 12.26 1.58
C SER A 97 -3.88 13.45 0.82
N ASP A 98 -3.43 13.69 -0.41
CA ASP A 98 -4.04 14.70 -1.30
C ASP A 98 -5.55 14.44 -1.47
N ALA A 99 -5.94 13.21 -1.80
CA ALA A 99 -7.34 12.83 -2.00
C ALA A 99 -8.18 12.89 -0.71
N ALA A 100 -7.61 12.49 0.42
CA ALA A 100 -8.26 12.52 1.73
C ALA A 100 -8.61 13.95 2.20
N THR A 101 -7.94 14.98 1.67
CA THR A 101 -8.31 16.38 1.93
C THR A 101 -9.71 16.71 1.43
N SER A 102 -10.15 16.08 0.34
CA SER A 102 -11.43 16.34 -0.33
C SER A 102 -12.46 15.22 -0.15
N ASP A 103 -12.05 14.01 0.24
CA ASP A 103 -12.93 12.88 0.56
C ASP A 103 -12.86 12.50 2.05
N HIS A 104 -13.94 12.82 2.77
CA HIS A 104 -14.07 12.53 4.21
C HIS A 104 -14.10 11.02 4.53
N ASN A 105 -14.65 10.18 3.66
CA ASN A 105 -14.71 8.73 3.87
C ASN A 105 -13.31 8.13 3.71
N LEU A 106 -12.58 8.56 2.68
CA LEU A 106 -11.20 8.15 2.46
C LEU A 106 -10.31 8.59 3.64
N ARG A 107 -10.43 9.85 4.07
CA ARG A 107 -9.71 10.37 5.24
C ARG A 107 -9.96 9.52 6.49
N ARG A 108 -11.22 9.19 6.77
CA ARG A 108 -11.59 8.38 7.93
C ARG A 108 -11.02 6.96 7.82
N ALA A 109 -10.93 6.39 6.63
CA ALA A 109 -10.34 5.06 6.41
C ALA A 109 -8.82 5.06 6.63
N VAL A 110 -8.12 6.06 6.10
CA VAL A 110 -6.65 6.16 6.25
C VAL A 110 -6.26 6.45 7.70
N LEU A 111 -6.96 7.34 8.40
CA LEU A 111 -6.68 7.63 9.81
C LEU A 111 -6.84 6.40 10.72
N ARG A 112 -7.82 5.53 10.43
CA ARG A 112 -7.98 4.26 11.17
C ARG A 112 -6.84 3.28 10.93
N SER A 113 -6.04 3.48 9.90
CA SER A 113 -4.93 2.60 9.57
C SER A 113 -3.63 2.95 10.30
N GLY A 114 -3.62 4.05 11.06
CA GLY A 114 -2.44 4.49 11.80
C GLY A 114 -1.32 5.02 10.89
N TRP A 115 -1.68 5.43 9.67
CA TRP A 115 -0.73 5.93 8.68
C TRP A 115 -0.44 7.41 8.90
N ALA A 116 0.82 7.80 8.67
CA ALA A 116 1.23 9.19 8.63
C ALA A 116 0.75 9.81 7.31
N LEU A 117 -0.37 10.53 7.36
CA LEU A 117 -0.82 11.38 6.26
C LEU A 117 0.18 12.51 6.04
N ARG A 118 0.43 12.86 4.78
CA ARG A 118 1.36 13.90 4.34
C ARG A 118 0.67 15.20 3.99
#